data_AF-A0A6N9DN31-F1
#
_entry.id   AF-A0A6N9DN31-F1
#
_cell.length_a   1.000
_cell.length_b   1.000
_cell.length_c   1.000
_cell.angle_alpha   90.00
_cell.angle_beta   90.00
_cell.angle_gamma   90.00
#
_symmetry.space_group_name_H-M   'P 1'
#
loop_
_entity.id
_entity.type
_entity.pdbx_description
1 polymer ?
#
loop_
_entity_poly.entity_id
_entity_poly.type
_entity_poly.pdbx_seq_one_letter_code
_entity_poly.pdbx_strand_id
1 'polypeptide(L)'
;LPVLFRSIFNNAYLPFRDPETLRAFLGVIDEFEYDNSERLGDAFEYLLSIMGSQGDAGQFRTPRHIIDFIVEIVDPKKDDIILDPACGTAGFLISAYKHIMKSNLDADSPLTSDERTRLAGNVSGYDISPD
;
A
#
# COMPACT_ATOMS: atom_id res chain seq x y z
N LEU A 1 -0.87 15.61 -16.48
CA LEU A 1 -1.13 14.42 -15.63
C LEU A 1 -1.00 14.84 -14.17
N PRO A 2 -1.89 14.38 -13.28
CA PRO A 2 -1.76 14.62 -11.84
C PRO A 2 -0.37 14.22 -11.35
N VAL A 3 0.17 14.92 -10.34
CA VAL A 3 1.51 14.64 -9.79
C VAL A 3 1.62 13.19 -9.33
N LEU A 4 0.56 12.66 -8.70
CA LEU A 4 0.46 11.26 -8.28
C LEU A 4 0.63 10.27 -9.45
N PHE A 5 0.01 10.56 -10.59
CA PHE A 5 0.14 9.69 -11.76
C PHE A 5 1.57 9.72 -12.30
N ARG A 6 2.20 10.91 -12.28
CA ARG A 6 3.60 11.04 -12.69
C ARG A 6 4.54 10.29 -11.75
N SER A 7 4.29 10.27 -10.44
CA SER A 7 5.12 9.53 -9.49
C SER A 7 4.95 8.02 -9.64
N ILE A 8 3.72 7.53 -9.83
CA ILE A 8 3.45 6.09 -10.01
C ILE A 8 4.14 5.54 -11.27
N PHE A 9 4.09 6.27 -12.38
CA PHE A 9 4.66 5.83 -13.65
C PHE A 9 6.10 6.32 -13.87
N ASN A 10 6.72 6.94 -12.86
CA ASN A 10 8.11 7.38 -12.97
C ASN A 10 9.02 6.15 -13.11
N ASN A 11 9.87 6.12 -14.14
CA ASN A 11 10.71 4.97 -14.49
C ASN A 11 9.97 3.64 -14.76
N ALA A 12 8.64 3.65 -14.93
CA ALA A 12 7.90 2.43 -15.25
C ALA A 12 8.35 1.88 -16.62
N TYR A 13 8.80 0.63 -16.63
CA TYR A 13 9.21 -0.08 -17.82
C TYR A 13 8.34 -1.33 -17.99
N LEU A 14 7.81 -1.52 -19.20
CA LEU A 14 7.04 -2.71 -19.56
C LEU A 14 7.97 -3.70 -20.27
N PRO A 15 8.34 -4.83 -19.64
CA PRO A 15 9.35 -5.76 -20.17
C PRO A 15 8.81 -6.71 -21.25
N PHE A 16 7.80 -6.30 -22.03
CA PHE A 16 7.22 -7.11 -23.09
C PHE A 16 7.98 -6.91 -24.40
N ARG A 17 8.49 -8.01 -24.96
CA ARG A 17 9.25 -7.99 -26.23
C ARG A 17 8.38 -8.33 -27.44
N ASP A 18 7.21 -8.90 -27.22
CA ASP A 18 6.30 -9.42 -28.24
C ASP A 18 4.87 -8.86 -28.04
N PRO A 19 4.23 -8.34 -29.11
CA PRO A 19 2.87 -7.80 -29.03
C PRO A 19 1.80 -8.81 -28.61
N GLU A 20 1.93 -10.09 -28.98
CA GLU A 20 0.92 -11.10 -28.66
C GLU A 20 0.92 -11.42 -27.16
N THR A 21 2.09 -11.45 -26.54
CA THR A 21 2.26 -11.60 -25.08
C THR A 21 1.65 -10.41 -24.33
N LEU A 22 1.87 -9.18 -24.80
CA LEU A 22 1.24 -8.00 -24.22
C LEU A 22 -0.29 -8.05 -24.36
N ARG A 23 -0.81 -8.46 -25.52
CA ARG A 23 -2.26 -8.63 -25.73
C ARG A 23 -2.85 -9.68 -24.80
N ALA A 24 -2.20 -10.84 -24.67
CA ALA A 24 -2.64 -11.89 -23.75
C ALA A 24 -2.66 -11.40 -22.30
N PHE A 25 -1.60 -10.68 -21.88
CA PHE A 25 -1.54 -10.07 -20.55
C PHE A 25 -2.68 -9.07 -20.33
N LEU A 26 -2.88 -8.14 -21.28
CA LEU A 26 -3.97 -7.15 -21.18
C LEU A 26 -5.35 -7.80 -21.19
N GLY A 27 -5.54 -8.89 -21.92
CA GLY A 27 -6.78 -9.67 -21.90
C GLY A 27 -7.08 -10.23 -20.51
N VAL A 28 -6.06 -10.79 -19.85
CA VAL A 28 -6.20 -11.27 -18.46
C VAL A 28 -6.49 -10.12 -17.49
N ILE A 29 -5.85 -8.95 -17.68
CA ILE A 29 -6.13 -7.76 -16.86
C ILE A 29 -7.58 -7.27 -17.03
N ASP A 30 -8.13 -7.33 -18.24
CA ASP A 30 -9.50 -6.92 -18.57
C ASP A 30 -10.56 -7.82 -17.89
N GLU A 31 -10.21 -9.06 -17.56
CA GLU A 31 -11.09 -9.98 -16.82
C GLU A 31 -11.23 -9.63 -15.33
N PHE A 32 -10.34 -8.79 -14.77
CA PHE A 32 -10.45 -8.40 -13.36
C PHE A 32 -11.51 -7.31 -13.17
N GLU A 33 -12.56 -7.65 -12.41
CA GLU A 33 -13.45 -6.63 -11.87
C GLU A 33 -12.77 -5.89 -10.72
N TYR A 34 -12.59 -4.57 -10.88
CA TYR A 34 -12.11 -3.70 -9.81
C TYR A 34 -13.27 -3.36 -8.87
N ASP A 35 -13.76 -4.35 -8.14
CA ASP A 35 -14.89 -4.21 -7.21
C ASP A 35 -14.44 -3.77 -5.81
N ASN A 36 -13.25 -4.19 -5.39
CA ASN A 36 -12.71 -3.96 -4.06
C ASN A 36 -11.17 -3.81 -4.08
N SER A 37 -10.71 -2.58 -3.86
CA SER A 37 -9.28 -2.24 -3.83
C SER A 37 -8.49 -2.97 -2.74
N GLU A 38 -9.12 -3.39 -1.65
CA GLU A 38 -8.44 -4.17 -0.60
C GLU A 38 -8.12 -5.58 -1.07
N ARG A 39 -9.05 -6.24 -1.76
CA ARG A 39 -8.84 -7.61 -2.26
C ARG A 39 -7.72 -7.66 -3.29
N LEU A 40 -7.62 -6.63 -4.14
CA LEU A 40 -6.54 -6.51 -5.09
C LEU A 40 -5.19 -6.25 -4.39
N GLY A 41 -5.19 -5.39 -3.36
CA GLY A 41 -4.01 -5.15 -2.52
C GLY A 41 -3.53 -6.41 -1.82
N ASP A 42 -4.44 -7.19 -1.23
CA ASP A 42 -4.11 -8.44 -0.55
C ASP A 42 -3.61 -9.51 -1.53
N ALA A 43 -4.19 -9.60 -2.74
CA ALA A 43 -3.70 -10.49 -3.79
C ALA A 43 -2.29 -10.08 -4.27
N PHE A 44 -2.03 -8.78 -4.40
CA PHE A 44 -0.72 -8.26 -4.75
C PHE A 44 0.33 -8.58 -3.68
N GLU A 45 0.02 -8.33 -2.40
CA GLU A 45 0.89 -8.68 -1.28
C GLU A 45 1.14 -10.20 -1.20
N TYR A 46 0.12 -11.02 -1.49
CA TYR A 46 0.28 -12.46 -1.57
C TYR A 46 1.23 -12.89 -2.70
N LEU A 47 1.07 -12.34 -3.90
CA LEU A 47 1.98 -12.60 -5.03
C LEU A 47 3.41 -12.18 -4.69
N LEU A 48 3.59 -11.01 -4.06
CA LEU A 48 4.90 -10.55 -3.58
C LEU A 48 5.49 -11.52 -2.54
N SER A 49 4.69 -12.07 -1.64
CA SER A 49 5.17 -13.04 -0.64
C SER A 49 5.68 -14.34 -1.26
N ILE A 50 5.04 -14.81 -2.34
CA ILE A 50 5.48 -16.00 -3.09
C ILE A 50 6.75 -15.68 -3.87
N MET A 51 6.77 -14.56 -4.60
CA MET A 51 7.91 -14.18 -5.44
C MET A 51 9.16 -13.86 -4.62
N GLY A 52 9.00 -13.19 -3.47
CA GLY A 52 10.09 -12.89 -2.55
C GLY A 52 10.72 -14.12 -1.89
N SER A 53 10.07 -15.28 -1.94
CA SER A 53 10.62 -16.54 -1.45
C SER A 53 11.59 -17.22 -2.43
N GLN A 54 11.62 -16.79 -3.70
CA GLN A 54 12.36 -17.46 -4.78
C GLN A 54 13.63 -16.75 -5.29
N GLY A 55 13.97 -15.54 -4.80
CA GLY A 55 15.05 -14.73 -5.38
C GLY A 55 15.92 -14.01 -4.37
N ASP A 56 17.21 -13.98 -4.68
CA ASP A 56 18.35 -13.50 -3.90
C ASP A 56 18.24 -12.01 -3.48
N ALA A 57 17.76 -11.74 -2.27
CA ALA A 57 18.11 -10.62 -1.37
C ALA A 57 17.10 -10.59 -0.21
N GLY A 58 17.56 -10.81 1.03
CA GLY A 58 16.76 -10.87 2.27
C GLY A 58 15.99 -9.60 2.65
N GLN A 59 15.10 -9.13 1.77
CA GLN A 59 14.09 -8.13 2.05
C GLN A 59 12.95 -8.82 2.81
N PHE A 60 13.14 -8.99 4.11
CA PHE A 60 12.11 -9.56 4.97
C PHE A 60 10.92 -8.60 5.03
N ARG A 61 9.81 -8.98 4.39
CA ARG A 61 8.53 -8.31 4.61
C ARG A 61 7.98 -8.68 5.98
N THR A 62 7.48 -7.71 6.71
CA THR A 62 6.78 -7.97 7.97
C THR A 62 5.42 -8.61 7.67
N PRO A 63 5.10 -9.80 8.22
CA PRO A 63 3.80 -10.42 8.02
C PRO A 63 2.65 -9.53 8.51
N ARG A 64 1.53 -9.52 7.77
CA ARG A 64 0.38 -8.62 8.04
C ARG A 64 -0.14 -8.72 9.48
N HIS A 65 -0.25 -9.91 10.03
CA HIS A 65 -0.72 -10.12 11.40
C HIS A 65 0.22 -9.49 12.45
N ILE A 66 1.53 -9.40 12.19
CA ILE A 66 2.48 -8.72 13.07
C ILE A 66 2.31 -7.20 12.98
N ILE A 67 2.16 -6.69 11.75
CA ILE A 67 1.91 -5.26 11.52
C ILE A 67 0.66 -4.82 12.26
N ASP A 68 -0.45 -5.52 12.05
CA ASP A 68 -1.74 -5.15 12.64
C ASP A 68 -1.72 -5.25 14.17
N PHE A 69 -1.06 -6.27 14.72
CA PHE A 69 -0.85 -6.42 16.16
C PHE A 69 -0.06 -5.25 16.76
N ILE A 70 1.03 -4.84 16.10
CA ILE A 70 1.84 -3.70 16.57
C ILE A 70 1.02 -2.40 16.49
N VAL A 71 0.30 -2.18 15.39
CA VAL A 71 -0.55 -0.99 15.22
C VAL A 71 -1.65 -0.94 16.28
N GLU A 72 -2.27 -2.07 16.61
CA GLU A 72 -3.29 -2.17 17.65
C GLU A 72 -2.73 -1.79 19.03
N ILE A 73 -1.50 -2.21 19.34
CA ILE A 73 -0.84 -1.87 20.61
C ILE A 73 -0.42 -0.39 20.66
N VAL A 74 0.14 0.11 19.56
CA VAL A 74 0.58 1.51 19.47
C VAL A 74 -0.63 2.46 19.51
N ASP A 75 -1.76 2.02 18.97
CA ASP A 75 -3.04 2.72 18.96
C ASP A 75 -2.93 4.18 18.46
N PRO A 76 -2.40 4.41 17.24
CA PRO A 76 -2.16 5.75 16.73
C PRO A 76 -3.46 6.53 16.56
N LYS A 77 -3.40 7.85 16.76
CA LYS A 77 -4.54 8.78 16.72
C LYS A 77 -4.44 9.74 15.54
N LYS A 78 -5.58 10.37 15.23
CA LYS A 78 -5.74 11.26 14.06
C LYS A 78 -4.81 12.48 14.05
N ASP A 79 -4.33 12.90 15.23
CA ASP A 79 -3.47 14.07 15.39
C ASP A 79 -1.97 13.69 15.48
N ASP A 80 -1.65 12.39 15.47
CA ASP A 80 -0.27 11.90 15.53
C ASP A 80 0.45 12.04 14.18
N ILE A 81 1.78 12.07 14.25
CA ILE A 81 2.67 12.01 13.09
C ILE A 81 3.21 10.58 13.00
N ILE A 82 3.01 9.93 11.86
CA ILE A 82 3.40 8.55 11.61
C ILE A 82 4.56 8.53 10.63
N LEU A 83 5.68 7.95 11.05
CA LEU A 83 6.89 7.82 10.25
C LEU A 83 7.35 6.36 10.21
N ASP A 84 7.56 5.83 9.01
CA ASP A 84 8.25 4.57 8.80
C ASP A 84 9.52 4.81 7.96
N PRO A 85 10.73 4.74 8.56
CA PRO A 85 11.98 5.05 7.87
C PRO A 85 12.48 3.92 6.95
N ALA A 86 11.80 2.76 6.93
CA ALA A 86 12.13 1.61 6.10
C ALA A 86 10.83 0.95 5.62
N CYS A 87 9.99 1.73 4.93
CA CYS A 87 8.58 1.41 4.78
C CYS A 87 8.29 0.24 3.85
N GLY A 88 9.19 -0.13 2.93
CA GLY A 88 8.95 -1.18 1.94
C GLY A 88 7.64 -0.93 1.18
N THR A 89 6.71 -1.90 1.21
CA THR A 89 5.35 -1.74 0.65
C THR A 89 4.41 -0.89 1.51
N ALA A 90 4.94 -0.11 2.45
CA ALA A 90 4.21 0.78 3.35
C ALA A 90 3.21 0.06 4.28
N GLY A 91 3.47 -1.20 4.63
CA GLY A 91 2.53 -2.04 5.38
C GLY A 91 2.08 -1.43 6.73
N PHE A 92 3.03 -0.90 7.51
CA PHE A 92 2.74 -0.20 8.77
C PHE A 92 1.95 1.09 8.56
N LEU A 93 2.33 1.90 7.57
CA LEU A 93 1.66 3.17 7.27
C LEU A 93 0.20 2.95 6.86
N ILE A 94 -0.05 1.96 6.01
CA ILE A 94 -1.40 1.58 5.56
C ILE A 94 -2.21 1.06 6.75
N SER A 95 -1.65 0.18 7.59
CA SER A 95 -2.35 -0.38 8.74
C SER A 95 -2.69 0.70 9.78
N ALA A 96 -1.76 1.61 10.10
CA ALA A 96 -1.98 2.74 10.99
C ALA A 96 -3.07 3.68 10.47
N TYR A 97 -3.06 4.00 9.18
CA TYR A 97 -4.12 4.82 8.56
C TYR A 97 -5.49 4.15 8.68
N LYS A 98 -5.58 2.85 8.37
CA LYS A 98 -6.83 2.08 8.50
C LYS A 98 -7.31 2.02 9.96
N HIS A 99 -6.41 1.85 10.91
CA HIS A 99 -6.72 1.84 12.35
C HIS A 99 -7.34 3.16 12.81
N ILE A 100 -6.74 4.29 12.43
CA ILE A 100 -7.26 5.63 12.75
C ILE A 100 -8.64 5.83 12.09
N MET A 101 -8.78 5.48 10.81
CA MET A 101 -10.06 5.58 10.11
C MET A 101 -11.15 4.76 10.79
N LYS A 102 -10.86 3.49 11.11
CA LYS A 102 -11.78 2.57 11.80
C LYS A 102 -12.19 3.09 13.18
N SER A 103 -11.23 3.55 13.98
CA SER A 103 -11.46 4.05 15.34
C SER A 103 -12.31 5.34 15.38
N ASN A 104 -12.42 6.05 14.25
CA ASN A 104 -13.22 7.27 14.13
C ASN A 104 -14.46 7.09 13.22
N LEU A 105 -14.71 5.90 12.66
CA LEU A 105 -15.91 5.63 11.86
C LEU A 105 -17.16 5.47 12.73
N ASP A 106 -17.00 4.80 13.88
CA ASP A 106 -18.09 4.51 14.84
C ASP A 106 -18.17 5.54 15.98
N ALA A 107 -17.37 6.60 15.92
CA ALA A 107 -17.38 7.67 16.91
C ALA A 107 -18.57 8.61 16.69
N ASP A 108 -19.08 9.21 17.78
CA ASP A 108 -20.09 10.29 17.74
C ASP A 108 -19.68 11.48 16.85
N SER A 109 -18.38 11.59 16.52
CA SER A 109 -17.83 12.58 15.62
C SER A 109 -16.88 11.92 14.61
N PRO A 110 -17.35 11.57 13.40
CA PRO A 110 -16.50 11.02 12.36
C PRO A 110 -15.53 12.07 11.80
N LEU A 111 -14.39 11.60 11.26
CA LEU A 111 -13.36 12.47 10.70
C LEU A 111 -13.94 13.37 9.60
N THR A 112 -13.82 14.68 9.82
CA THR A 112 -14.10 15.71 8.84
C THR A 112 -13.15 15.61 7.64
N SER A 113 -13.52 16.21 6.51
CA SER A 113 -12.66 16.25 5.31
C SER A 113 -11.30 16.89 5.60
N ASP A 114 -11.26 17.91 6.45
CA ASP A 114 -10.02 18.61 6.82
C ASP A 114 -9.12 17.72 7.70
N GLU A 115 -9.71 16.96 8.63
CA GLU A 115 -8.96 15.98 9.44
C GLU A 115 -8.41 14.84 8.60
N ARG A 116 -9.17 14.35 7.61
CA ARG A 116 -8.67 13.33 6.67
C ARG A 116 -7.51 13.86 5.84
N THR A 117 -7.57 15.11 5.41
CA THR A 117 -6.51 15.77 4.66
C THR A 117 -5.25 15.93 5.52
N ARG A 118 -5.41 16.34 6.79
CA ARG A 118 -4.30 16.43 7.74
C ARG A 118 -3.69 15.06 8.05
N LEU A 119 -4.52 14.05 8.30
CA LEU A 119 -4.08 12.68 8.52
C LEU A 119 -3.23 12.17 7.35
N ALA A 120 -3.66 12.41 6.11
CA ALA A 120 -2.88 12.04 4.93
C ALA A 120 -1.52 12.78 4.85
N GLY A 121 -1.44 14.02 5.33
CA GLY A 121 -0.20 14.79 5.40
C GLY A 121 0.73 14.37 6.55
N ASN A 122 0.21 13.70 7.58
CA ASN A 122 0.97 13.27 8.76
C ASN A 122 1.62 11.88 8.61
N VAL A 123 1.34 11.18 7.52
CA VAL A 123 1.86 9.83 7.24
C VAL A 123 3.02 9.95 6.27
N SER A 124 4.21 9.50 6.67
CA SER A 124 5.42 9.58 5.85
C SER A 124 6.20 8.26 5.88
N GLY A 125 6.68 7.84 4.72
CA GLY A 125 7.48 6.63 4.54
C GLY A 125 8.73 6.91 3.72
N TYR A 126 9.83 6.26 4.09
CA TYR A 126 11.07 6.27 3.31
C TYR A 126 11.47 4.83 3.00
N ASP A 127 11.89 4.60 1.77
CA ASP A 127 12.53 3.35 1.36
C ASP A 127 13.79 3.68 0.55
N ILE A 128 14.80 2.83 0.69
CA ILE A 128 16.08 2.97 -0.01
C ILE A 128 16.08 2.26 -1.36
N SER A 129 15.12 1.36 -1.57
CA SER A 129 14.94 0.60 -2.79
C SER A 129 14.37 1.54 -3.85
N PRO A 130 15.04 1.68 -5.00
CA PRO A 130 14.59 2.55 -6.08
C PRO A 130 13.46 1.93 -6.93
N ASP A 131 13.02 0.72 -6.56
CA ASP A 131 12.10 -0.14 -7.30
C ASP A 131 10.62 0.20 -7.04
#